data_AF-A0A136N795-F1
#
_entry.id   AF-A0A136N795-F1
#
_cell.length_a   1.000
_cell.length_b   1.000
_cell.length_c   1.000
_cell.angle_alpha   90.00
_cell.angle_beta   90.00
_cell.angle_gamma   90.00
#
_symmetry.space_group_name_H-M   'P 1'
#
loop_
_entity.id
_entity.type
_entity.pdbx_description
1 polymer ?
#
loop_
_entity_poly.entity_id
_entity_poly.type
_entity_poly.pdbx_seq_one_letter_code
_entity_poly.pdbx_strand_id
1 'polypeptide(L)'
;MLKILRSLIFLFLILKIDNVYAQLFSEDIIVGAERLDKYLPSLKGKKVALLVNQTSTIQQTHLVDTLLSLDINIVKIFAPEHGFRGTASAGEKVKNGIDVKTGIPISSMYGASKRPTKESMQGIDIVIFDIQDVGARFYTYISSLQYMMEACAEFNIPLLILDRPNPNGFYVDGPILEPKYKSFVGMQPIPIVHGMTVAEYAQMLNGENGWQIKKNVN
;
A
#
# COMPACT_ATOMS: atom_id res chain seq x y z
N MET A 1 -54.36 -27.82 -17.17
CA MET A 1 -53.57 -26.73 -17.76
C MET A 1 -53.43 -25.52 -16.83
N LEU A 2 -54.54 -24.89 -16.41
CA LEU A 2 -54.51 -23.63 -15.63
C LEU A 2 -53.88 -23.74 -14.22
N LYS A 3 -53.98 -24.91 -13.56
CA LYS A 3 -53.34 -25.15 -12.24
C LYS A 3 -51.81 -25.29 -12.32
N ILE A 4 -51.31 -25.90 -13.39
CA ILE A 4 -49.86 -26.09 -13.63
C ILE A 4 -49.21 -24.74 -13.96
N LEU A 5 -49.90 -23.90 -14.75
CA LEU A 5 -49.44 -22.55 -15.08
C LEU A 5 -49.35 -21.65 -13.83
N ARG A 6 -50.31 -21.76 -12.90
CA ARG A 6 -50.27 -21.03 -11.61
C ARG A 6 -49.13 -21.48 -10.71
N SER A 7 -48.85 -22.79 -10.63
CA SER A 7 -47.71 -23.31 -9.85
C SER A 7 -46.36 -22.89 -10.42
N LEU A 8 -46.20 -22.85 -11.75
CA LEU A 8 -44.97 -22.41 -12.40
C LEU A 8 -44.70 -20.91 -12.19
N ILE A 9 -45.74 -20.07 -12.22
CA ILE A 9 -45.62 -18.63 -11.93
C ILE A 9 -45.22 -18.40 -10.47
N PHE A 10 -45.78 -19.18 -9.53
CA PHE A 10 -45.44 -19.07 -8.10
C PHE A 10 -43.99 -19.50 -7.80
N LEU A 11 -43.50 -20.56 -8.46
CA LEU A 11 -42.11 -21.01 -8.35
C LEU A 11 -41.12 -19.98 -8.92
N PHE A 12 -41.47 -19.31 -10.03
CA PHE A 12 -40.66 -18.25 -10.63
C PHE A 12 -40.61 -16.96 -9.77
N LEU A 13 -41.67 -16.70 -9.00
CA LEU A 13 -41.72 -15.60 -8.04
C LEU A 13 -40.86 -15.88 -6.80
N ILE A 14 -40.86 -17.13 -6.30
CA ILE A 14 -40.00 -17.54 -5.17
C ILE A 14 -38.51 -17.46 -5.56
N LEU A 15 -38.13 -17.94 -6.76
CA LEU A 15 -36.75 -17.88 -7.26
C LEU A 15 -36.25 -16.44 -7.54
N LYS A 16 -37.14 -15.47 -7.74
CA LYS A 16 -36.77 -14.05 -7.83
C LYS A 16 -36.57 -13.40 -6.47
N ILE A 17 -37.24 -13.87 -5.42
CA ILE A 17 -37.13 -13.28 -4.08
C ILE A 17 -35.76 -13.58 -3.48
N ASP A 18 -35.21 -14.78 -3.69
CA ASP A 18 -33.89 -15.15 -3.14
C ASP A 18 -32.71 -14.39 -3.78
N ASN A 19 -32.85 -13.95 -5.04
CA ASN A 19 -31.79 -13.19 -5.72
C ASN A 19 -31.74 -11.70 -5.32
N VAL A 20 -32.79 -11.15 -4.73
CA VAL A 20 -32.82 -9.74 -4.32
C VAL A 20 -32.12 -9.51 -2.97
N TYR A 21 -32.02 -10.54 -2.13
CA TYR A 21 -31.38 -10.43 -0.81
C TYR A 21 -29.85 -10.61 -0.81
N ALA A 22 -29.26 -11.10 -1.90
CA ALA A 22 -27.82 -11.36 -1.97
C ALA A 22 -26.96 -10.11 -2.26
N GLN A 23 -27.56 -8.93 -2.42
CA GLN A 23 -26.86 -7.74 -2.93
C GLN A 23 -26.82 -6.54 -1.97
N LEU A 24 -27.12 -6.76 -0.69
CA LEU A 24 -27.16 -5.68 0.30
C LEU A 24 -26.38 -6.12 1.53
N PHE A 25 -25.07 -5.85 1.53
CA PHE A 25 -24.17 -5.52 2.65
C PHE A 25 -22.72 -5.67 2.15
N SER A 26 -22.32 -4.82 1.20
CA SER A 26 -20.90 -4.48 1.12
C SER A 26 -20.71 -3.38 2.15
N GLU A 27 -20.28 -3.71 3.36
CA GLU A 27 -19.72 -2.67 4.23
C GLU A 27 -18.58 -2.00 3.45
N ASP A 28 -18.63 -0.68 3.30
CA ASP A 28 -17.55 0.05 2.66
C ASP A 28 -16.25 -0.24 3.42
N ILE A 29 -15.23 -0.71 2.71
CA ILE A 29 -13.94 -1.04 3.31
C ILE A 29 -13.28 0.25 3.77
N ILE A 30 -13.09 0.41 5.08
CA ILE A 30 -12.33 1.52 5.67
C ILE A 30 -10.84 1.18 5.57
N VAL A 31 -10.11 1.90 4.72
CA VAL A 31 -8.67 1.67 4.53
C VAL A 31 -7.84 2.21 5.69
N GLY A 32 -6.59 1.75 5.82
CA GLY A 32 -5.69 2.17 6.90
C GLY A 32 -5.57 3.69 7.05
N ALA A 33 -5.50 4.41 5.92
CA ALA A 33 -5.39 5.87 5.90
C ALA A 33 -6.64 6.59 6.45
N GLU A 34 -7.82 5.98 6.42
CA GLU A 34 -9.05 6.59 6.94
C GLU A 34 -9.19 6.41 8.47
N ARG A 35 -8.39 5.54 9.07
CA ARG A 35 -8.42 5.22 10.51
C ARG A 35 -7.55 6.17 11.34
N LEU A 36 -7.76 7.47 11.14
CA LEU A 36 -6.98 8.55 11.77
C LEU A 36 -6.88 8.41 13.30
N ASP A 37 -7.96 7.96 13.97
CA ASP A 37 -8.01 7.73 15.41
C ASP A 37 -6.96 6.71 15.90
N LYS A 38 -6.59 5.74 15.04
CA LYS A 38 -5.66 4.66 15.40
C LYS A 38 -4.21 5.07 15.39
N TYR A 39 -3.83 6.05 14.57
CA TYR A 39 -2.42 6.35 14.36
C TYR A 39 -2.03 7.81 14.62
N LEU A 40 -2.93 8.79 14.53
CA LEU A 40 -2.58 10.19 14.80
C LEU A 40 -1.91 10.39 16.18
N PRO A 41 -2.36 9.76 17.29
CA PRO A 41 -1.71 9.92 18.58
C PRO A 41 -0.23 9.52 18.58
N SER A 42 0.16 8.52 17.79
CA SER A 42 1.55 8.04 17.73
C SER A 42 2.46 8.89 16.84
N LEU A 43 1.89 9.80 16.04
CA LEU A 43 2.60 10.72 15.15
C LEU A 43 2.87 12.10 15.78
N LYS A 44 2.12 12.49 16.82
CA LYS A 44 2.26 13.81 17.44
C LYS A 44 3.67 14.04 17.96
N GLY A 45 4.25 15.20 17.62
CA GLY A 45 5.59 15.60 18.03
C GLY A 45 6.74 14.86 17.33
N LYS A 46 6.45 13.92 16.42
CA LYS A 46 7.46 13.18 15.65
C LYS A 46 7.74 13.83 14.31
N LYS A 47 8.96 13.66 13.83
CA LYS A 47 9.37 13.94 12.44
C LYS A 47 8.96 12.78 11.56
N VAL A 48 7.89 12.96 10.80
CA VAL A 48 7.26 11.92 9.99
C VAL A 48 7.79 11.96 8.56
N ALA A 49 8.12 10.80 8.01
CA ALA A 49 8.36 10.64 6.58
C ALA A 49 7.29 9.74 5.95
N LEU A 50 7.04 9.91 4.66
CA LEU A 50 6.01 9.15 3.94
C LEU A 50 6.58 8.53 2.67
N LEU A 51 6.39 7.23 2.47
CA LEU A 51 6.49 6.55 1.18
C LEU A 51 5.08 6.45 0.58
N VAL A 52 4.80 7.33 -0.36
CA VAL A 52 3.45 7.57 -0.91
C VAL A 52 3.50 7.79 -2.41
N ASN A 53 2.36 7.61 -3.08
CA ASN A 53 2.16 8.03 -4.45
C ASN A 53 0.80 8.71 -4.64
N GLN A 54 0.37 8.93 -5.89
CA GLN A 54 -0.91 9.58 -6.17
C GLN A 54 -2.15 8.83 -5.65
N THR A 55 -2.02 7.55 -5.30
CA THR A 55 -3.10 6.71 -4.77
C THR A 55 -3.32 6.89 -3.27
N SER A 56 -2.41 7.59 -2.59
CA SER A 56 -2.41 7.83 -1.16
C SER A 56 -3.42 8.90 -0.77
N THR A 57 -4.71 8.65 -1.02
CA THR A 57 -5.79 9.59 -0.72
C THR A 57 -6.69 9.06 0.40
N ILE A 58 -7.23 10.02 1.15
CA ILE A 58 -8.39 9.90 2.03
C ILE A 58 -9.50 10.64 1.31
N GLN A 59 -10.49 9.90 0.79
CA GLN A 59 -11.47 10.43 -0.16
C GLN A 59 -10.75 11.14 -1.34
N GLN A 60 -10.98 12.44 -1.51
CA GLN A 60 -10.40 13.25 -2.58
C GLN A 60 -9.12 14.01 -2.19
N THR A 61 -8.65 13.87 -0.95
CA THR A 61 -7.50 14.61 -0.42
C THR A 61 -6.32 13.68 -0.24
N HIS A 62 -5.14 14.10 -0.72
CA HIS A 62 -3.93 13.33 -0.53
C HIS A 62 -3.54 13.25 0.96
N LEU A 63 -3.01 12.11 1.41
CA LEU A 63 -2.67 11.84 2.80
C LEU A 63 -1.70 12.89 3.37
N VAL A 64 -0.66 13.27 2.61
CA VAL A 64 0.26 14.36 2.98
C VAL A 64 -0.49 15.65 3.34
N ASP A 65 -1.46 16.06 2.52
CA ASP A 65 -2.21 17.30 2.76
C ASP A 65 -3.12 17.17 3.99
N THR A 66 -3.72 15.98 4.18
CA THR A 66 -4.56 15.68 5.34
C THR A 66 -3.76 15.67 6.65
N LEU A 67 -2.56 15.09 6.65
CA LEU A 67 -1.73 15.06 7.86
C LEU A 67 -1.15 16.45 8.19
N LEU A 68 -0.82 17.26 7.18
CA LEU A 68 -0.40 18.64 7.39
C LEU A 68 -1.52 19.50 7.98
N SER A 69 -2.77 19.34 7.53
CA SER A 69 -3.91 20.07 8.12
C SER A 69 -4.23 19.65 9.55
N LEU A 70 -3.65 18.55 10.02
CA LEU A 70 -3.76 18.02 11.38
C LEU A 70 -2.48 18.25 12.21
N ASP A 71 -1.64 19.21 11.80
CA ASP A 71 -0.40 19.62 12.48
C ASP A 71 0.64 18.49 12.65
N ILE A 72 0.64 17.50 11.75
CA ILE A 72 1.70 16.49 11.72
C ILE A 72 2.94 17.05 11.03
N ASN A 73 4.09 16.95 11.70
CA ASN A 73 5.37 17.43 11.19
C ASN A 73 5.96 16.45 10.16
N ILE A 74 5.61 16.66 8.89
CA ILE A 74 6.18 15.89 7.78
C ILE A 74 7.50 16.51 7.34
N VAL A 75 8.59 15.75 7.44
CA VAL A 75 9.94 16.23 7.12
C VAL A 75 10.47 15.71 5.79
N LYS A 76 9.88 14.66 5.23
CA LYS A 76 10.39 13.98 4.04
C LYS A 76 9.30 13.18 3.31
N ILE A 77 9.33 13.22 1.98
CA ILE A 77 8.53 12.35 1.12
C ILE A 77 9.46 11.46 0.31
N PHE A 78 9.21 10.15 0.34
CA PHE A 78 9.78 9.18 -0.56
C PHE A 78 8.76 8.87 -1.66
N ALA A 79 9.16 9.02 -2.91
CA ALA A 79 8.30 8.77 -4.06
C ALA A 79 8.84 7.58 -4.87
N PRO A 80 7.98 6.63 -5.29
CA PRO A 80 8.37 5.55 -6.19
C PRO A 80 8.48 6.08 -7.64
N GLU A 81 8.26 5.20 -8.62
CA GLU A 81 8.51 5.42 -10.05
C GLU A 81 7.80 6.63 -10.69
N HIS A 82 6.57 6.96 -10.28
CA HIS A 82 5.71 7.97 -10.92
C HIS A 82 5.58 9.29 -10.14
N GLY A 83 6.47 9.52 -9.18
CA GLY A 83 6.34 10.61 -8.24
C GLY A 83 5.19 10.35 -7.27
N PHE A 84 4.72 11.39 -6.57
CA PHE A 84 3.64 11.20 -5.60
C PHE A 84 2.38 12.05 -5.81
N ARG A 85 2.42 13.06 -6.69
CA ARG A 85 1.22 13.84 -7.06
C ARG A 85 0.59 13.38 -8.38
N GLY A 86 1.16 12.37 -9.05
CA GLY A 86 0.61 11.82 -10.30
C GLY A 86 0.76 12.72 -11.53
N THR A 87 1.60 13.75 -11.45
CA THR A 87 1.87 14.70 -12.54
C THR A 87 3.07 14.32 -13.40
N ALA A 88 3.80 13.24 -13.06
CA ALA A 88 4.93 12.73 -13.84
C ALA A 88 4.48 11.57 -14.74
N SER A 89 4.96 11.52 -15.98
CA SER A 89 4.60 10.47 -16.93
C SER A 89 5.26 9.13 -16.58
N ALA A 90 4.73 8.02 -17.10
CA ALA A 90 5.36 6.71 -16.94
C ALA A 90 6.79 6.70 -17.50
N GLY A 91 7.77 6.30 -16.67
CA GLY A 91 9.18 6.27 -17.04
C GLY A 91 9.92 7.61 -17.00
N GLU A 92 9.26 8.73 -16.64
CA GLU A 92 9.97 9.98 -16.37
C GLU A 92 10.76 9.87 -15.05
N LYS A 93 12.03 10.29 -15.09
CA LYS A 93 12.87 10.30 -13.89
C LYS A 93 12.30 11.27 -12.87
N VAL A 94 11.70 10.73 -11.81
CA VAL A 94 11.44 11.48 -10.58
C VAL A 94 12.80 11.89 -10.02
N LYS A 95 13.21 13.13 -10.27
CA LYS A 95 14.41 13.69 -9.63
C LYS A 95 14.09 14.01 -8.18
N ASN A 96 15.11 13.94 -7.32
CA ASN A 96 15.04 14.58 -6.01
C ASN A 96 14.57 16.03 -6.19
N GLY A 97 13.68 16.48 -5.32
CA GLY A 97 13.00 17.75 -5.52
C GLY A 97 12.32 18.24 -4.25
N ILE A 98 11.44 19.21 -4.42
CA ILE A 98 10.62 19.80 -3.35
C ILE A 98 9.17 19.75 -3.84
N ASP A 99 8.24 19.35 -2.98
CA ASP A 99 6.81 19.46 -3.29
C ASP A 99 6.44 20.94 -3.32
N VAL A 100 6.12 21.46 -4.51
CA VAL A 100 5.83 22.89 -4.72
C VAL A 100 4.70 23.40 -3.82
N LYS A 101 3.74 22.53 -3.49
CA LYS A 101 2.59 22.89 -2.65
C LYS A 101 2.97 23.04 -1.17
N THR A 102 3.85 22.19 -0.66
CA THR A 102 4.10 22.06 0.80
C THR A 102 5.51 22.45 1.23
N GLY A 103 6.45 22.59 0.29
CA GLY A 103 7.87 22.85 0.58
C GLY A 103 8.64 21.63 1.10
N ILE A 104 8.00 20.45 1.17
CA ILE A 104 8.62 19.25 1.74
C ILE A 104 9.61 18.63 0.73
N PRO A 105 10.82 18.23 1.17
CA PRO A 105 11.79 17.59 0.29
C PRO A 105 11.32 16.20 -0.14
N ILE A 106 11.52 15.90 -1.43
CA ILE A 106 11.19 14.64 -2.08
C ILE A 106 12.48 13.88 -2.41
N SER A 107 12.52 12.60 -2.02
CA SER A 107 13.56 11.65 -2.42
C SER A 107 12.96 10.55 -3.29
N SER A 108 13.56 10.34 -4.46
CA SER A 108 13.14 9.27 -5.37
C SER A 108 13.65 7.91 -4.87
N MET A 109 12.78 6.90 -4.90
CA MET A 109 13.08 5.50 -4.67
C MET A 109 13.08 4.68 -5.97
N TYR A 110 13.45 5.31 -7.09
CA TYR A 110 13.46 4.67 -8.41
C TYR A 110 14.81 4.85 -9.14
N GLY A 111 15.04 4.03 -10.18
CA GLY A 111 16.25 4.09 -11.00
C GLY A 111 17.51 3.69 -10.24
N ALA A 112 18.47 4.61 -10.13
CA ALA A 112 19.77 4.37 -9.50
C ALA A 112 19.70 4.32 -7.96
N SER A 113 18.65 4.89 -7.36
CA SER A 113 18.52 5.02 -5.90
C SER A 113 17.20 4.39 -5.44
N LYS A 114 17.11 3.06 -5.48
CA LYS A 114 15.88 2.33 -5.09
C LYS A 114 15.73 2.14 -3.57
N ARG A 115 16.84 2.23 -2.83
CA ARG A 115 16.89 2.12 -1.37
C ARG A 115 17.15 3.51 -0.76
N PRO A 116 16.47 3.88 0.34
CA PRO A 116 16.78 5.13 1.04
C PRO A 116 18.23 5.16 1.51
N THR A 117 18.94 6.27 1.28
CA THR A 117 20.31 6.46 1.80
C THR A 117 20.28 6.89 3.26
N LYS A 118 21.40 6.72 3.97
CA LYS A 118 21.56 7.18 5.35
C LYS A 118 21.23 8.67 5.51
N GLU A 119 21.66 9.50 4.57
CA GLU A 119 21.41 10.94 4.56
C GLU A 119 19.91 11.23 4.38
N SER A 120 19.22 10.45 3.55
CA SER A 120 17.78 10.60 3.34
C SER A 120 16.95 10.16 4.56
N MET A 121 17.48 9.25 5.38
CA MET A 121 16.82 8.73 6.57
C MET A 121 17.11 9.56 7.85
N GLN A 122 18.05 10.51 7.78
CA GLN A 122 18.49 11.27 8.93
C GLN A 122 17.38 12.18 9.48
N GLY A 123 17.17 12.12 10.80
CA GLY A 123 16.22 12.98 11.50
C GLY A 123 14.75 12.61 11.28
N ILE A 124 14.48 11.38 10.85
CA ILE A 124 13.14 10.80 10.76
C ILE A 124 12.89 9.96 12.02
N ASP A 125 11.74 10.14 12.66
CA ASP A 125 11.33 9.39 13.84
C ASP A 125 10.38 8.23 13.52
N ILE A 126 9.67 8.32 12.38
CA ILE A 126 8.76 7.28 11.89
C ILE A 126 8.54 7.44 10.38
N VAL A 127 8.45 6.32 9.66
CA VAL A 127 8.03 6.28 8.26
C VAL A 127 6.61 5.74 8.16
N ILE A 128 5.80 6.34 7.30
CA ILE A 128 4.47 5.82 6.91
C ILE A 128 4.56 5.29 5.48
N PHE A 129 4.05 4.09 5.25
CA PHE A 129 3.78 3.56 3.91
C PHE A 129 2.28 3.59 3.64
N ASP A 130 1.86 4.21 2.54
CA ASP A 130 0.47 4.20 2.09
C ASP A 130 0.44 4.23 0.57
N ILE A 131 0.31 3.08 -0.11
CA ILE A 131 0.23 3.00 -1.57
C ILE A 131 -0.75 1.88 -1.94
N GLN A 132 -1.65 2.15 -2.87
CA GLN A 132 -2.50 1.13 -3.48
C GLN A 132 -1.66 0.26 -4.44
N ASP A 133 -1.48 -1.00 -4.08
CA ASP A 133 -0.90 -2.02 -4.95
C ASP A 133 -1.99 -2.74 -5.77
N VAL A 134 -1.60 -3.62 -6.70
CA VAL A 134 -2.52 -4.38 -7.55
C VAL A 134 -2.45 -5.90 -7.34
N GLY A 135 -1.61 -6.39 -6.42
CA GLY A 135 -1.54 -7.81 -6.07
C GLY A 135 -0.71 -8.66 -7.03
N ALA A 136 0.17 -8.04 -7.82
CA ALA A 136 0.99 -8.71 -8.81
C ALA A 136 2.48 -8.52 -8.49
N ARG A 137 3.24 -9.62 -8.48
CA ARG A 137 4.66 -9.65 -8.08
C ARG A 137 5.57 -8.67 -8.83
N PHE A 138 5.24 -8.37 -10.09
CA PHE A 138 6.00 -7.45 -10.94
C PHE A 138 5.57 -5.98 -10.82
N TYR A 139 4.55 -5.69 -10.04
CA TYR A 139 4.20 -4.33 -9.66
C TYR A 139 5.09 -3.90 -8.50
N THR A 140 5.92 -2.88 -8.72
CA THR A 140 7.14 -2.67 -7.93
C THR A 140 6.92 -1.96 -6.59
N TYR A 141 5.69 -1.67 -6.18
CA TYR A 141 5.43 -0.99 -4.91
C TYR A 141 5.73 -1.89 -3.69
N ILE A 142 5.46 -3.20 -3.78
CA ILE A 142 5.90 -4.16 -2.74
C ILE A 142 7.43 -4.27 -2.66
N SER A 143 8.15 -4.06 -3.77
CA SER A 143 9.61 -4.00 -3.80
C SER A 143 10.12 -2.71 -3.13
N SER A 144 9.48 -1.57 -3.40
CA SER A 144 9.75 -0.31 -2.69
C SER A 144 9.47 -0.40 -1.19
N LEU A 145 8.37 -1.06 -0.81
CA LEU A 145 8.05 -1.35 0.60
C LEU A 145 9.16 -2.16 1.25
N GLN A 146 9.60 -3.25 0.61
CA GLN A 146 10.69 -4.07 1.13
C GLN A 146 11.98 -3.27 1.35
N TYR A 147 12.41 -2.45 0.38
CA TYR A 147 13.59 -1.60 0.58
C TYR A 147 13.41 -0.57 1.68
N MET A 148 12.20 -0.03 1.86
CA MET A 148 11.90 0.86 2.97
C MET A 148 11.96 0.12 4.32
N MET A 149 11.41 -1.10 4.40
CA MET A 149 11.50 -1.94 5.60
C MET A 149 12.95 -2.26 5.97
N GLU A 150 13.78 -2.63 4.99
CA GLU A 150 15.21 -2.88 5.19
C GLU A 150 15.94 -1.62 5.73
N ALA A 151 15.66 -0.44 5.18
CA ALA A 151 16.23 0.83 5.66
C ALA A 151 15.72 1.20 7.06
N CYS A 152 14.43 1.02 7.34
CA CYS A 152 13.83 1.26 8.65
C CYS A 152 14.47 0.38 9.72
N ALA A 153 14.69 -0.91 9.44
CA ALA A 153 15.40 -1.80 10.35
C ALA A 153 16.89 -1.46 10.50
N GLU A 154 17.56 -1.01 9.44
CA GLU A 154 18.97 -0.58 9.51
C GLU A 154 19.14 0.65 10.43
N PHE A 155 18.24 1.62 10.33
CA PHE A 155 18.33 2.88 11.06
C PHE A 155 17.50 2.93 12.35
N ASN A 156 16.87 1.81 12.75
CA ASN A 156 15.98 1.70 13.91
C ASN A 156 14.83 2.72 13.89
N ILE A 157 14.23 2.92 12.72
CA ILE A 157 13.08 3.81 12.54
C ILE A 157 11.83 2.93 12.40
N PRO A 158 10.79 3.13 13.22
CA PRO A 158 9.51 2.42 13.05
C PRO A 158 8.89 2.69 11.68
N LEU A 159 8.30 1.66 11.08
CA LEU A 159 7.50 1.74 9.85
C LEU A 159 6.03 1.45 10.17
N LEU A 160 5.16 2.41 9.89
CA LEU A 160 3.71 2.27 9.97
C LEU A 160 3.15 2.01 8.57
N ILE A 161 2.50 0.87 8.36
CA ILE A 161 1.85 0.53 7.09
C ILE A 161 0.36 0.83 7.21
N LEU A 162 -0.13 1.76 6.39
CA LEU A 162 -1.55 2.04 6.24
C LEU A 162 -2.09 1.11 5.15
N ASP A 163 -2.59 -0.04 5.57
CA ASP A 163 -2.93 -1.12 4.64
C ASP A 163 -4.11 -0.76 3.73
N ARG A 164 -4.09 -1.33 2.52
CA ARG A 164 -5.14 -1.17 1.50
C ARG A 164 -5.52 -2.53 0.92
N PRO A 165 -6.77 -2.70 0.44
CA PRO A 165 -7.20 -3.94 -0.18
C PRO A 165 -6.30 -4.35 -1.34
N ASN A 166 -5.96 -5.62 -1.43
CA ASN A 166 -5.41 -6.17 -2.66
C ASN A 166 -6.57 -6.43 -3.65
N PRO A 167 -6.64 -5.74 -4.80
CA PRO A 167 -7.72 -5.94 -5.76
C PRO A 167 -7.71 -7.34 -6.40
N ASN A 168 -6.59 -8.06 -6.34
CA ASN A 168 -6.45 -9.47 -6.72
C ASN A 168 -6.28 -10.40 -5.51
N GLY A 169 -6.69 -9.97 -4.31
CA GLY A 169 -6.52 -10.73 -3.06
C GLY A 169 -7.39 -11.99 -2.96
N PHE A 170 -8.36 -12.16 -3.86
CA PHE A 170 -9.32 -13.26 -3.85
C PHE A 170 -8.80 -14.57 -4.46
N TYR A 171 -7.57 -14.59 -5.00
CA TYR A 171 -6.95 -15.78 -5.58
C TYR A 171 -5.42 -15.73 -5.51
N VAL A 172 -4.80 -16.89 -5.76
CA VAL A 172 -3.35 -17.05 -5.86
C VAL A 172 -3.06 -17.83 -7.15
N ASP A 173 -2.16 -17.32 -7.99
CA ASP A 173 -1.88 -17.92 -9.30
C ASP A 173 -0.47 -17.63 -9.83
N GLY A 174 -0.03 -18.47 -10.77
CA GLY A 174 1.24 -18.38 -11.48
C GLY A 174 2.43 -19.02 -10.75
N PRO A 175 3.55 -19.23 -11.46
CA PRO A 175 4.72 -19.89 -10.91
C PRO A 175 5.38 -19.05 -9.80
N ILE A 176 5.87 -19.75 -8.78
CA ILE A 176 6.77 -19.19 -7.77
C ILE A 176 8.05 -18.70 -8.45
N LEU A 177 8.57 -17.54 -8.02
CA LEU A 177 9.79 -16.98 -8.57
C LEU A 177 11.00 -17.87 -8.24
N GLU A 178 11.71 -18.33 -9.27
CA GLU A 178 13.00 -19.00 -9.10
C GLU A 178 14.08 -17.98 -8.68
N PRO A 179 14.95 -18.29 -7.69
CA PRO A 179 15.95 -17.34 -7.18
C PRO A 179 16.87 -16.71 -8.23
N LYS A 180 17.21 -17.43 -9.31
CA LYS A 180 18.05 -16.91 -10.42
C LYS A 180 17.41 -15.77 -11.22
N TYR A 181 16.09 -15.58 -11.12
CA TYR A 181 15.35 -14.51 -11.79
C TYR A 181 15.02 -13.33 -10.86
N LYS A 182 15.55 -13.33 -9.63
CA LYS A 182 15.34 -12.28 -8.65
C LYS A 182 15.81 -10.92 -9.20
N SER A 183 14.92 -9.93 -9.14
CA SER A 183 15.17 -8.55 -9.57
C SER A 183 14.24 -7.58 -8.86
N PHE A 184 14.26 -6.30 -9.21
CA PHE A 184 13.36 -5.31 -8.59
C PHE A 184 11.88 -5.54 -8.97
N VAL A 185 11.58 -6.21 -10.09
CA VAL A 185 10.23 -6.62 -10.50
C VAL A 185 9.85 -8.01 -9.98
N GLY A 186 10.57 -8.51 -8.97
CA GLY A 186 10.33 -9.81 -8.39
C GLY A 186 11.41 -10.10 -7.35
N MET A 187 11.16 -9.67 -6.11
CA MET A 187 12.15 -9.81 -5.04
C MET A 187 12.02 -11.14 -4.31
N GLN A 188 10.79 -11.62 -4.09
CA GLN A 188 10.45 -12.74 -3.22
C GLN A 188 9.99 -13.99 -3.98
N PRO A 189 10.09 -15.20 -3.40
CA PRO A 189 9.63 -16.45 -4.00
C PRO A 189 8.11 -16.59 -3.76
N ILE A 190 7.36 -15.59 -4.23
CA ILE A 190 5.90 -15.59 -4.22
C ILE A 190 5.36 -15.89 -5.63
N PRO A 191 4.12 -16.37 -5.78
CA PRO A 191 3.45 -16.52 -7.08
C PRO A 191 3.33 -15.19 -7.84
N ILE A 192 2.84 -15.22 -9.08
CA ILE A 192 2.61 -13.99 -9.85
C ILE A 192 1.52 -13.16 -9.19
N VAL A 193 0.39 -13.78 -8.86
CA VAL A 193 -0.67 -13.20 -8.05
C VAL A 193 -0.58 -13.81 -6.67
N HIS A 194 -0.25 -12.99 -5.68
CA HIS A 194 0.17 -13.48 -4.36
C HIS A 194 -0.93 -13.49 -3.29
N GLY A 195 -2.12 -12.98 -3.58
CA GLY A 195 -3.28 -13.00 -2.66
C GLY A 195 -3.19 -12.08 -1.43
N MET A 196 -1.99 -11.68 -1.01
CA MET A 196 -1.79 -10.87 0.21
C MET A 196 -2.03 -9.37 0.01
N THR A 197 -2.49 -8.66 1.05
CA THR A 197 -2.33 -7.19 1.14
C THR A 197 -0.86 -6.79 1.30
N VAL A 198 -0.57 -5.49 1.23
CA VAL A 198 0.81 -5.01 1.41
C VAL A 198 1.28 -5.19 2.86
N ALA A 199 0.38 -5.07 3.85
CA ALA A 199 0.72 -5.35 5.24
C ALA A 199 0.92 -6.85 5.52
N GLU A 200 0.09 -7.73 4.95
CA GLU A 200 0.30 -9.19 5.03
C GLU A 200 1.63 -9.60 4.38
N TYR A 201 1.96 -9.03 3.21
CA TYR A 201 3.26 -9.23 2.58
C TYR A 201 4.41 -8.76 3.48
N ALA A 202 4.30 -7.59 4.11
CA ALA A 202 5.30 -7.09 5.05
C ALA A 202 5.44 -7.99 6.29
N GLN A 203 4.34 -8.54 6.79
CA GLN A 203 4.36 -9.51 7.89
C GLN A 203 5.03 -10.83 7.47
N MET A 204 4.75 -11.32 6.26
CA MET A 204 5.45 -12.50 5.69
C MET A 204 6.97 -12.27 5.67
N LEU A 205 7.42 -11.07 5.25
CA LEU A 205 8.84 -10.71 5.27
C LEU A 205 9.46 -10.74 6.67
N ASN A 206 8.69 -10.39 7.71
CA ASN A 206 9.13 -10.42 9.12
C ASN A 206 9.08 -11.83 9.74
N GLY A 207 8.07 -12.64 9.41
CA GLY A 207 7.77 -13.92 10.07
C GLY A 207 8.61 -15.11 9.61
N GLU A 208 9.03 -15.16 8.35
CA GLU A 208 9.81 -16.26 7.76
C GLU A 208 11.31 -16.21 8.13
N ASN A 209 11.62 -15.96 9.40
CA ASN A 209 12.96 -16.01 10.01
C ASN A 209 14.11 -15.43 9.15
N GLY A 210 13.88 -14.29 8.51
CA GLY A 210 14.93 -13.48 7.91
C GLY A 210 15.09 -13.64 6.39
N TRP A 211 14.31 -12.83 5.67
CA TRP A 211 14.88 -12.06 4.56
C TRP A 211 15.51 -10.74 5.06
N GLN A 212 16.08 -10.83 6.27
CA GLN A 212 16.92 -9.91 7.05
C GLN A 212 16.44 -8.47 7.23
N ILE A 213 15.21 -8.29 7.72
CA ILE A 213 14.82 -7.05 8.39
C ILE A 213 14.95 -7.33 9.89
N LYS A 214 15.97 -6.73 10.53
CA LYS A 214 16.20 -6.89 11.97
C LYS A 214 14.93 -6.49 12.72
N LYS A 215 14.43 -7.38 13.57
CA LYS A 215 13.22 -7.24 14.39
C LYS A 215 13.20 -5.88 15.09
N ASN A 216 12.39 -4.95 14.57
CA ASN A 216 11.94 -3.71 15.24
C ASN A 216 10.67 -3.18 14.52
N VAL A 217 9.72 -4.07 14.20
CA VAL A 217 8.38 -3.67 13.76
C VAL A 217 7.43 -4.04 14.90
N ASN A 218 7.09 -3.04 15.73
CA ASN A 218 5.99 -3.10 16.69
C ASN A 218 4.76 -2.45 16.05
#